data_AF-A0AB35KCS1-F1
#
_entry.id   AF-A0AB35KCS1-F1
#
_cell.length_a   1.000
_cell.length_b   1.000
_cell.length_c   1.000
_cell.angle_alpha   90.00
_cell.angle_beta   90.00
_cell.angle_gamma   90.00
#
_symmetry.space_group_name_H-M   'P 1'
#
loop_
_entity.id
_entity.type
_entity.pdbx_description
1 polymer ?
#
loop_
_entity_poly.entity_id
_entity_poly.type
_entity_poly.pdbx_seq_one_letter_code
_entity_poly.pdbx_strand_id
1 'polypeptide(L)'
;MKFLIFIDRVYPKIMTFFLLLALPLSVISLYLYMNLPDIIPIQFGITLIPSNWGSKATIFIFPIVLLLVPTFMSKKTINSQEKSITGRIATEIIMLIVLAVILIMMIGAYCLYFKMI
;
A
#
# COMPACT_ATOMS: atom_id res chain seq x y z
N MET A 1 13.03 -15.70 -19.95
CA MET A 1 14.16 -15.49 -19.00
C MET A 1 14.54 -14.03 -18.79
N LYS A 2 14.78 -13.21 -19.83
CA LYS A 2 15.19 -11.80 -19.66
C LYS A 2 14.23 -10.95 -18.80
N PHE A 3 12.92 -11.11 -19.00
CA PHE A 3 11.90 -10.40 -18.21
C PHE A 3 11.90 -10.77 -16.72
N LEU A 4 12.04 -12.06 -16.40
CA LEU A 4 12.04 -12.55 -15.02
C LEU A 4 13.26 -12.04 -14.23
N ILE A 5 14.43 -12.00 -14.86
CA ILE A 5 15.66 -11.45 -14.28
C ILE A 5 15.53 -9.93 -14.07
N PHE A 6 14.80 -9.25 -14.95
CA PHE A 6 14.52 -7.82 -14.81
C PHE A 6 13.65 -7.54 -13.57
N ILE A 7 12.57 -8.31 -13.35
CA ILE A 7 11.71 -8.17 -12.16
C ILE A 7 12.52 -8.36 -10.88
N ASP A 8 13.30 -9.43 -10.78
CA ASP A 8 14.14 -9.73 -9.61
C ASP A 8 15.13 -8.60 -9.28
N ARG A 9 15.63 -7.90 -10.30
CA ARG A 9 16.55 -6.76 -10.13
C ARG A 9 15.85 -5.48 -9.70
N VAL A 10 14.63 -5.26 -10.17
CA VAL A 10 13.85 -4.04 -9.94
C VAL A 10 13.04 -4.12 -8.64
N TYR A 11 12.61 -5.31 -8.24
CA TYR A 11 11.82 -5.56 -7.05
C TYR A 11 12.31 -4.82 -5.78
N PRO A 12 13.58 -4.95 -5.33
CA PRO A 12 14.03 -4.27 -4.12
C PRO A 12 14.01 -2.73 -4.24
N LYS A 13 14.17 -2.19 -5.45
CA LYS A 13 14.06 -0.75 -5.70
C LYS A 13 12.63 -0.28 -5.53
N ILE A 14 11.66 -1.05 -6.03
CA ILE A 14 10.24 -0.76 -5.84
C ILE A 14 9.85 -0.84 -4.36
N MET A 15 10.31 -1.88 -3.63
CA MET A 15 10.06 -1.96 -2.18
C MET A 15 10.59 -0.73 -1.44
N THR A 16 11.81 -0.30 -1.76
CA THR A 16 12.42 0.90 -1.17
C THR A 16 11.62 2.16 -1.52
N PHE A 17 11.15 2.28 -2.76
CA PHE A 17 10.28 3.38 -3.18
C PHE A 17 9.00 3.45 -2.34
N PHE A 18 8.31 2.32 -2.11
CA PHE A 18 7.11 2.29 -1.28
C PHE A 18 7.38 2.64 0.19
N LEU A 19 8.52 2.20 0.75
CA LEU A 19 8.93 2.62 2.09
C LEU A 19 9.15 4.13 2.19
N LEU A 20 9.81 4.72 1.20
CA LEU A 20 10.03 6.16 1.15
C LEU A 20 8.72 6.92 0.94
N LEU A 21 7.80 6.38 0.14
CA LEU A 21 6.50 6.97 -0.14
C LEU A 21 5.61 7.01 1.11
N ALA A 22 5.81 6.11 2.08
CA ALA A 22 5.06 6.14 3.33
C ALA A 22 5.24 7.45 4.11
N LEU A 23 6.38 8.13 3.99
CA LEU A 23 6.66 9.38 4.69
C LEU A 23 5.76 10.56 4.22
N PRO A 24 5.76 10.98 2.94
CA PRO A 24 4.86 12.04 2.48
C PRO A 24 3.38 11.66 2.67
N LEU A 25 3.04 10.38 2.53
CA LEU A 25 1.67 9.91 2.75
C LEU A 25 1.23 9.96 4.23
N SER A 26 2.17 9.78 5.17
CA SER A 26 1.92 10.00 6.59
C SER A 26 1.64 11.47 6.89
N VAL A 27 2.35 12.39 6.23
CA VAL A 27 2.09 13.84 6.33
C VAL A 27 0.70 14.18 5.77
N ILE A 28 0.33 13.61 4.62
CA ILE A 28 -1.01 13.78 4.05
C ILE A 28 -2.08 13.22 4.99
N SER A 29 -1.85 12.03 5.58
CA SER A 29 -2.75 11.45 6.59
C SER A 29 -2.92 12.38 7.79
N LEU A 30 -1.82 12.96 8.28
CA LEU A 30 -1.88 13.88 9.41
C LEU A 30 -2.68 15.14 9.07
N TYR A 31 -2.48 15.71 7.88
CA TYR A 31 -3.27 16.83 7.40
C TYR A 31 -4.76 16.47 7.34
N LEU A 32 -5.11 15.34 6.72
CA LEU A 32 -6.48 14.86 6.65
C LEU A 32 -7.09 14.62 8.05
N TYR A 33 -6.32 14.05 8.98
CA TYR A 33 -6.76 13.78 10.36
C TYR A 33 -7.23 15.06 11.07
N MET A 34 -6.51 16.16 10.87
CA MET A 34 -6.80 17.44 11.53
C MET A 34 -8.05 18.14 10.98
N ASN A 35 -8.38 17.88 9.71
CA ASN A 35 -9.43 18.60 8.99
C ASN A 35 -10.70 17.78 8.77
N LEU A 36 -10.62 16.45 8.86
CA LEU A 36 -11.79 15.58 8.69
C LEU A 36 -12.69 15.55 9.94
N PRO A 37 -14.01 15.35 9.75
CA PRO A 37 -14.92 15.04 10.84
C PRO A 37 -14.51 13.74 11.53
N ASP A 38 -14.93 13.56 12.79
CA ASP A 38 -14.51 12.40 13.59
C ASP A 38 -14.94 11.04 13.00
N ILE A 39 -16.00 11.06 12.19
CA ILE A 39 -16.56 9.89 11.51
C ILE A 39 -16.46 10.09 9.99
N ILE A 40 -15.79 9.15 9.32
CA ILE A 40 -15.54 9.17 7.87
C ILE A 40 -15.93 7.81 7.26
N PRO A 41 -16.16 7.74 5.94
CA PRO A 41 -16.37 6.46 5.28
C PRO A 41 -15.07 5.65 5.27
N ILE A 42 -15.12 4.42 5.78
CA ILE A 42 -13.95 3.53 5.93
C ILE A 42 -14.05 2.27 5.05
N GLN A 43 -15.24 1.99 4.53
CA GLN A 43 -15.47 0.87 3.63
C GLN A 43 -16.37 1.33 2.49
N PHE A 44 -16.00 0.95 1.27
CA PHE A 44 -16.75 1.24 0.06
C PHE A 44 -17.20 -0.07 -0.56
N GLY A 45 -18.48 -0.12 -0.94
CA GLY A 45 -19.01 -1.21 -1.74
C GLY A 45 -18.55 -1.09 -3.21
N ILE A 46 -18.96 -2.06 -4.04
CA ILE A 46 -18.66 -2.09 -5.48
C ILE A 46 -19.20 -0.85 -6.21
N THR A 47 -20.29 -0.27 -5.70
CA THR A 47 -20.92 0.97 -6.22
C THR A 47 -20.20 2.25 -5.78
N LEU A 48 -19.06 2.16 -5.08
CA LEU A 48 -18.33 3.28 -4.47
C LEU A 48 -19.14 4.09 -3.45
N ILE A 49 -20.33 3.59 -3.05
CA ILE A 49 -21.11 4.14 -1.95
C ILE A 49 -20.50 3.66 -0.64
N PRO A 50 -20.29 4.54 0.35
CA PRO A 50 -19.88 4.14 1.69
C PRO A 50 -20.82 3.10 2.27
N SER A 51 -20.30 1.91 2.54
CA SER A 51 -21.06 0.84 3.20
C SER A 51 -20.85 0.85 4.72
N ASN A 52 -19.76 1.48 5.19
CA ASN A 52 -19.45 1.58 6.61
C ASN A 52 -18.71 2.89 6.93
N TRP A 53 -18.97 3.41 8.12
CA TRP A 53 -18.39 4.63 8.66
C TRP A 53 -17.63 4.32 9.94
N GLY A 54 -16.54 5.05 10.17
CA GLY A 54 -15.68 4.79 11.32
C GLY A 54 -14.81 5.97 11.67
N SER A 55 -13.96 5.79 12.68
CA SER A 55 -13.09 6.87 13.18
C SER A 55 -12.14 7.38 12.10
N LYS A 56 -11.96 8.71 12.02
CA LYS A 56 -10.94 9.33 11.16
C LYS A 56 -9.51 8.89 11.44
N ALA A 57 -9.22 8.30 12.60
CA ALA A 57 -7.91 7.72 12.88
C ALA A 57 -7.54 6.55 11.93
N THR A 58 -8.54 5.91 11.31
CA THR A 58 -8.33 4.79 10.38
C THR A 58 -7.53 5.16 9.13
N ILE A 59 -7.46 6.44 8.75
CA ILE A 59 -6.67 6.89 7.60
C ILE A 59 -5.17 6.54 7.71
N PHE A 60 -4.66 6.39 8.94
CA PHE A 60 -3.27 6.02 9.18
C PHE A 60 -2.97 4.54 8.87
N ILE A 61 -3.99 3.71 8.63
CA ILE A 61 -3.79 2.31 8.21
C ILE A 61 -2.98 2.28 6.91
N PHE A 62 -3.25 3.17 5.96
CA PHE A 62 -2.55 3.17 4.68
C PHE A 62 -1.03 3.37 4.79
N PRO A 63 -0.51 4.47 5.39
CA PRO A 63 0.94 4.63 5.55
C PRO A 63 1.56 3.52 6.41
N ILE A 64 0.83 3.00 7.42
CA ILE A 64 1.32 1.86 8.23
C ILE A 64 1.50 0.61 7.34
N VAL A 65 0.51 0.26 6.54
CA VAL A 65 0.58 -0.90 5.63
C VAL A 65 1.71 -0.72 4.60
N LEU A 66 1.92 0.50 4.10
CA LEU A 66 3.05 0.83 3.22
C LEU A 66 4.42 0.71 3.87
N LEU A 67 4.52 0.78 5.20
CA LEU A 67 5.75 0.47 5.93
C LEU A 67 5.90 -1.03 6.16
N LEU A 68 4.83 -1.68 6.63
CA LEU A 68 4.89 -3.09 7.02
C LEU A 68 5.12 -4.00 5.81
N VAL A 69 4.33 -3.86 4.75
CA VAL A 69 4.36 -4.81 3.61
C VAL A 69 5.73 -4.88 2.96
N PRO A 70 6.38 -3.77 2.53
CA PRO A 70 7.70 -3.84 1.91
C PRO A 70 8.81 -4.26 2.87
N THR A 71 8.67 -3.98 4.18
CA THR A 71 9.64 -4.40 5.21
C THR A 71 9.62 -5.91 5.38
N PHE A 72 8.43 -6.49 5.61
CA PHE A 72 8.30 -7.93 5.81
C PHE A 72 8.51 -8.72 4.53
N MET A 73 8.08 -8.19 3.38
CA MET A 73 8.27 -8.82 2.07
C MET A 73 9.54 -8.33 1.37
N SER A 74 10.60 -8.03 2.13
CA SER A 74 11.89 -7.71 1.55
C SER A 74 12.43 -8.89 0.72
N LYS A 75 13.29 -8.60 -0.26
CA LYS A 75 13.98 -9.63 -1.04
C LYS A 75 14.73 -10.64 -0.17
N LYS A 76 15.30 -10.18 0.95
CA LYS A 76 15.97 -11.04 1.94
C LYS A 76 14.98 -12.04 2.54
N THR A 77 13.79 -11.59 2.92
CA THR A 77 12.75 -12.46 3.48
C THR A 77 12.29 -13.50 2.47
N ILE A 78 11.96 -13.07 1.24
CA ILE A 78 11.51 -13.97 0.17
C ILE A 78 12.56 -15.04 -0.12
N ASN A 79 13.84 -14.65 -0.26
CA ASN A 79 14.94 -15.60 -0.50
C ASN A 79 15.14 -16.61 0.62
N SER A 80 14.79 -16.25 1.87
CA SER A 80 14.89 -17.13 3.02
C SER A 80 13.77 -18.17 3.10
N GLN A 81 12.58 -17.83 2.61
CA GLN A 81 11.40 -18.69 2.66
C GLN A 81 11.28 -19.57 1.41
N GLU A 82 11.60 -19.03 0.23
CA GLU A 82 11.46 -19.71 -1.04
C GLU A 82 12.83 -20.03 -1.64
N LYS A 83 13.10 -21.30 -1.92
CA LYS A 83 14.40 -21.74 -2.47
C LYS A 83 14.41 -21.82 -3.99
N SER A 84 13.23 -21.97 -4.61
CA SER A 84 13.10 -22.04 -6.07
C SER A 84 13.18 -20.65 -6.70
N ILE A 85 13.88 -20.54 -7.84
CA ILE A 85 13.96 -19.26 -8.58
C ILE A 85 12.56 -18.83 -9.06
N THR A 86 11.79 -19.78 -9.61
CA THR A 86 10.44 -19.52 -10.11
C THR A 86 9.49 -19.09 -8.99
N GLY A 87 9.56 -19.73 -7.81
CA GLY A 87 8.74 -19.36 -6.65
C GLY A 87 9.05 -17.96 -6.16
N ARG A 88 10.34 -17.60 -6.02
CA ARG A 88 10.77 -16.24 -5.62
C ARG A 88 10.18 -15.17 -6.53
N ILE A 89 10.35 -15.32 -7.83
CA ILE A 89 9.87 -14.33 -8.80
C ILE A 89 8.33 -14.28 -8.82
N ALA A 90 7.64 -15.41 -8.66
CA ALA A 90 6.18 -15.42 -8.55
C ALA A 90 5.71 -14.63 -7.31
N THR A 91 6.34 -14.85 -6.15
CA THR A 91 6.06 -14.09 -4.92
C THR A 91 6.32 -12.60 -5.13
N GLU A 92 7.45 -12.23 -5.74
CA GLU A 92 7.76 -10.83 -6.05
C GLU A 92 6.66 -10.18 -6.92
N ILE A 93 6.22 -10.84 -8.00
CA ILE A 93 5.15 -10.35 -8.87
C ILE A 93 3.84 -10.17 -8.11
N ILE A 94 3.43 -11.17 -7.31
CA ILE A 94 2.22 -11.10 -6.50
C ILE A 94 2.29 -9.91 -5.53
N MET A 95 3.43 -9.72 -4.86
CA MET A 95 3.59 -8.61 -3.93
C MET A 95 3.56 -7.24 -4.61
N LEU A 96 4.10 -7.13 -5.82
CA LEU A 96 4.00 -5.90 -6.62
C LEU A 96 2.54 -5.59 -7.00
N ILE A 97 1.74 -6.61 -7.35
CA ILE A 97 0.31 -6.45 -7.63
C ILE A 97 -0.43 -5.99 -6.37
N VAL A 98 -0.17 -6.62 -5.21
CA VAL A 98 -0.77 -6.24 -3.93
C VAL A 98 -0.47 -4.79 -3.58
N LEU A 99 0.79 -4.35 -3.70
CA LEU A 99 1.18 -2.96 -3.44
C LEU A 99 0.51 -1.97 -4.41
N ALA A 100 0.38 -2.33 -5.69
CA ALA A 100 -0.32 -1.50 -6.66
C ALA A 100 -1.82 -1.35 -6.31
N VAL A 101 -2.48 -2.43 -5.90
CA VAL A 101 -3.89 -2.38 -5.47
C VAL A 101 -4.05 -1.51 -4.22
N ILE A 102 -3.18 -1.67 -3.22
CA ILE A 102 -3.17 -0.84 -2.00
C ILE A 102 -3.02 0.63 -2.37
N LEU A 103 -2.08 0.96 -3.27
CA LEU A 103 -1.85 2.33 -3.70
C LEU A 103 -3.07 2.94 -4.40
N ILE A 104 -3.72 2.19 -5.29
CA ILE A 104 -4.93 2.64 -5.99
C ILE A 104 -6.08 2.88 -4.99
N MET A 105 -6.30 1.95 -4.05
CA MET A 105 -7.32 2.09 -3.01
C MET A 105 -7.05 3.32 -2.13
N MET A 106 -5.80 3.52 -1.74
CA MET A 106 -5.36 4.66 -0.94
C MET A 106 -5.58 5.99 -1.65
N ILE A 107 -5.18 6.11 -2.92
CA ILE A 107 -5.41 7.31 -3.73
C ILE A 107 -6.90 7.60 -3.83
N GLY A 108 -7.72 6.58 -4.10
CA GLY A 108 -9.18 6.72 -4.15
C GLY A 108 -9.77 7.23 -2.84
N ALA A 109 -9.36 6.66 -1.71
CA ALA A 109 -9.81 7.09 -0.38
C ALA A 109 -9.39 8.53 -0.08
N TYR A 110 -8.13 8.90 -0.34
CA TYR A 110 -7.66 10.26 -0.12
C TYR A 110 -8.38 11.29 -0.98
N CYS A 111 -8.60 11.00 -2.26
CA CYS A 111 -9.40 11.86 -3.15
C CYS A 111 -10.81 12.08 -2.60
N LEU A 112 -11.44 11.07 -1.99
CA LEU A 112 -12.74 11.23 -1.34
C LEU A 112 -12.65 12.08 -0.08
N TYR A 113 -11.65 11.84 0.78
CA TYR A 113 -11.48 12.60 2.01
C TYR A 113 -11.18 14.08 1.76
N PHE A 114 -10.39 14.41 0.74
CA PHE A 114 -10.18 15.80 0.33
C PHE A 114 -11.45 16.49 -0.16
N LYS A 115 -12.48 15.77 -0.64
CA LYS A 115 -13.77 16.35 -1.00
C LYS A 115 -14.71 16.57 0.20
N MET A 116 -14.40 15.98 1.35
CA MET A 116 -15.19 16.08 2.57
C MET A 116 -14.75 17.23 3.48
N ILE A 117 -13.58 17.80 3.21
CA ILE A 117 -13.04 19.00 3.85
C ILE A 117 -13.53 20.21 3.03
#